data_AF-A0A8J6TQI9-F1
#
_entry.id   AF-A0A8J6TQI9-F1
#
_cell.length_a   1.000
_cell.length_b   1.000
_cell.length_c   1.000
_cell.angle_alpha   90.00
_cell.angle_beta   90.00
_cell.angle_gamma   90.00
#
_symmetry.space_group_name_H-M   'P 1'
#
loop_
_entity.id
_entity.type
_entity.pdbx_description
1 polymer ?
#
loop_
_entity_poly.entity_id
_entity_poly.type
_entity_poly.pdbx_seq_one_letter_code
_entity_poly.pdbx_strand_id
1 'polypeptide(L)'
;MDTKHLHITELFKQFAGAQQTWLRKRNCEMQPRVDGLLEQLLSRCQPKSEIAILQQALLDPYSPLGMLERTIFADVTGMRFFINKRRPELEALLAEELMAWATAFLRIRHDIKTFFDPATVTCIPVDGTRHRLPCDQWCLLCGVCCQIGGIPPEPPPSVRYPDHWYAFLAGEALDNQQLCPFLFQYFGEPRFFCAVHHIKPLACRQFDRKDCRQRQAEGGLHT
;
A
#
# COMPACT_ATOMS: atom_id res chain seq x y z
N MET A 1 14.88 -26.35 -18.92
CA MET A 1 13.72 -25.45 -18.95
C MET A 1 14.27 -24.04 -18.90
N ASP A 2 14.08 -23.26 -19.96
CA ASP A 2 14.49 -21.86 -20.03
C ASP A 2 13.82 -21.10 -18.89
N THR A 3 14.56 -20.77 -17.83
CA THR A 3 14.08 -19.90 -16.75
C THR A 3 14.02 -18.49 -17.29
N LYS A 4 12.94 -18.21 -18.05
CA LYS A 4 12.59 -16.85 -18.49
C LYS A 4 12.74 -15.93 -17.28
N HIS A 5 13.70 -15.01 -17.36
CA HIS A 5 13.87 -13.96 -16.38
C HIS A 5 12.58 -13.13 -16.37
N LEU A 6 11.77 -13.31 -15.32
CA LEU A 6 10.57 -12.53 -15.11
C LEU A 6 10.96 -11.13 -14.68
N HIS A 7 10.32 -10.13 -15.29
CA HIS A 7 10.43 -8.72 -14.90
C HIS A 7 9.85 -8.51 -13.49
N ILE A 8 10.38 -7.55 -12.73
CA ILE A 8 9.92 -7.22 -11.36
C ILE A 8 8.40 -7.10 -11.23
N THR A 9 7.73 -6.50 -12.22
CA THR A 9 6.26 -6.37 -12.29
C THR A 9 5.53 -7.70 -12.23
N GLU A 10 5.99 -8.71 -12.98
CA GLU A 10 5.35 -10.03 -12.99
C GLU A 10 5.67 -10.81 -11.72
N LEU A 11 6.90 -10.68 -11.20
CA LEU A 11 7.29 -11.25 -9.91
C LEU A 11 6.44 -10.69 -8.77
N PHE A 12 6.25 -9.36 -8.73
CA PHE A 12 5.42 -8.71 -7.74
C PHE A 12 3.98 -9.20 -7.82
N LYS A 13 3.37 -9.26 -9.02
CA LYS A 13 2.00 -9.75 -9.21
C LYS A 13 1.82 -11.18 -8.72
N GLN A 14 2.75 -12.07 -9.07
CA GLN A 14 2.72 -13.47 -8.63
C GLN A 14 2.86 -13.59 -7.11
N PHE A 15 3.81 -12.87 -6.52
CA PHE A 15 4.01 -12.82 -5.07
C PHE A 15 2.76 -12.27 -4.37
N ALA A 16 2.27 -11.10 -4.78
CA ALA A 16 1.11 -10.45 -4.18
C ALA A 16 -0.13 -11.35 -4.21
N GLY A 17 -0.41 -11.98 -5.35
CA GLY A 17 -1.53 -12.92 -5.48
C GLY A 17 -1.40 -14.15 -4.56
N ALA A 18 -0.20 -14.72 -4.47
CA ALA A 18 0.09 -15.85 -3.59
C ALA A 18 -0.05 -15.45 -2.10
N GLN A 19 0.59 -14.35 -1.70
CA GLN A 19 0.57 -13.83 -0.32
C GLN A 19 -0.85 -13.47 0.12
N GLN A 20 -1.62 -12.79 -0.72
CA GLN A 20 -3.02 -12.46 -0.40
C GLN A 20 -3.90 -13.70 -0.28
N THR A 21 -3.69 -14.71 -1.14
CA THR A 21 -4.43 -15.97 -1.05
C THR A 21 -4.08 -16.73 0.22
N TRP A 22 -2.79 -16.76 0.57
CA TRP A 22 -2.30 -17.35 1.82
C TRP A 22 -2.91 -16.63 3.02
N LEU A 23 -2.79 -15.29 3.08
CA LEU A 23 -3.37 -14.47 4.15
C LEU A 23 -4.87 -14.73 4.30
N ARG A 24 -5.61 -14.86 3.19
CA ARG A 24 -7.07 -15.08 3.17
C ARG A 24 -7.48 -16.46 3.68
N LYS A 25 -6.78 -17.52 3.23
CA LYS A 25 -7.15 -18.92 3.53
C LYS A 25 -6.45 -19.50 4.75
N ARG A 26 -5.34 -18.89 5.22
CA ARG A 26 -4.42 -19.45 6.22
C ARG A 26 -3.98 -20.88 5.89
N ASN A 27 -3.76 -21.17 4.60
CA ASN A 27 -3.30 -22.49 4.18
C ASN A 27 -1.78 -22.60 4.32
N CYS A 28 -1.29 -23.32 5.32
CA CYS A 28 0.15 -23.53 5.57
C CYS A 28 0.89 -24.14 4.36
N GLU A 29 0.22 -24.93 3.53
CA GLU A 29 0.83 -25.57 2.35
C GLU A 29 1.26 -24.55 1.27
N MET A 30 0.71 -23.33 1.32
CA MET A 30 1.09 -22.27 0.39
C MET A 30 2.35 -21.50 0.81
N GLN A 31 2.80 -21.64 2.05
CA GLN A 31 3.95 -20.88 2.58
C GLN A 31 5.22 -21.06 1.71
N PRO A 32 5.64 -22.28 1.33
CA PRO A 32 6.87 -22.45 0.54
C PRO A 32 6.80 -21.75 -0.82
N ARG A 33 5.60 -21.67 -1.42
CA ARG A 33 5.39 -20.97 -2.69
C ARG A 33 5.51 -19.46 -2.51
N VAL A 34 4.95 -18.91 -1.43
CA VAL A 34 5.07 -17.49 -1.10
C VAL A 34 6.54 -17.13 -0.90
N ASP A 35 7.26 -17.92 -0.10
CA ASP A 35 8.67 -17.67 0.22
C ASP A 35 9.55 -17.70 -1.04
N GLY A 36 9.36 -18.69 -1.92
CA GLY A 36 10.13 -18.79 -3.17
C GLY A 36 9.82 -17.66 -4.18
N LEU A 37 8.59 -17.14 -4.21
CA LEU A 37 8.24 -15.98 -5.03
C LEU A 37 8.82 -14.68 -4.45
N LEU A 38 8.80 -14.57 -3.12
CA LEU A 38 9.37 -13.43 -2.42
C LEU A 38 10.88 -13.37 -2.64
N GLU A 39 11.61 -14.48 -2.50
CA GLU A 39 13.05 -14.54 -2.75
C GLU A 39 13.41 -14.10 -4.18
N GLN A 40 12.64 -14.56 -5.18
CA GLN A 40 12.82 -14.13 -6.56
C GLN A 40 12.58 -12.63 -6.74
N LEU A 41 11.53 -12.07 -6.12
CA LEU A 41 11.25 -10.63 -6.15
C LEU A 41 12.38 -9.83 -5.48
N LEU A 42 12.81 -10.23 -4.28
CA LEU A 42 13.87 -9.58 -3.52
C LEU A 42 15.20 -9.60 -4.27
N SER A 43 15.48 -10.66 -5.05
CA SER A 43 16.68 -10.75 -5.88
C SER A 43 16.79 -9.64 -6.95
N ARG A 44 15.67 -9.00 -7.30
CA ARG A 44 15.61 -7.87 -8.25
C ARG A 44 15.81 -6.51 -7.61
N CYS A 45 15.77 -6.43 -6.28
CA CYS A 45 15.85 -5.18 -5.54
C CYS A 45 17.29 -4.91 -5.08
N GLN A 46 17.69 -3.64 -5.15
CA GLN A 46 18.96 -3.14 -4.62
C GLN A 46 18.68 -1.88 -3.78
N PRO A 47 19.52 -1.57 -2.77
CA PRO A 47 20.67 -2.33 -2.31
C PRO A 47 20.28 -3.56 -1.46
N LYS A 48 21.12 -4.61 -1.48
CA LYS A 48 20.87 -5.84 -0.68
C LYS A 48 20.79 -5.60 0.83
N SER A 49 21.42 -4.55 1.34
CA SER A 49 21.38 -4.16 2.76
C SER A 49 19.97 -3.83 3.27
N GLU A 50 19.06 -3.48 2.37
CA GLU A 50 17.70 -3.05 2.71
C GLU A 50 16.64 -4.12 2.39
N ILE A 51 17.05 -5.30 1.91
CA ILE A 51 16.13 -6.41 1.59
C ILE A 51 15.28 -6.81 2.81
N ALA A 52 15.83 -6.71 4.02
CA ALA A 52 15.09 -7.02 5.25
C ALA A 52 13.87 -6.09 5.47
N ILE A 53 14.01 -4.80 5.12
CA ILE A 53 12.91 -3.81 5.19
C ILE A 53 11.82 -4.22 4.20
N LEU A 54 12.22 -4.52 2.97
CA LEU A 54 11.26 -4.91 1.94
C LEU A 54 10.54 -6.22 2.29
N GLN A 55 11.29 -7.24 2.73
CA GLN A 55 10.73 -8.50 3.19
C GLN A 55 9.71 -8.29 4.32
N GLN A 56 10.06 -7.50 5.33
CA GLN A 56 9.18 -7.19 6.45
C GLN A 56 7.91 -6.46 5.99
N ALA A 57 8.03 -5.46 5.11
CA ALA A 57 6.90 -4.68 4.62
C ALA A 57 5.95 -5.51 3.75
N LEU A 58 6.49 -6.38 2.89
CA LEU A 58 5.71 -7.21 1.97
C LEU A 58 4.99 -8.39 2.67
N LEU A 59 5.58 -8.90 3.75
CA LEU A 59 4.98 -9.96 4.56
C LEU A 59 4.03 -9.45 5.64
N ASP A 60 4.04 -8.15 5.96
CA ASP A 60 3.09 -7.57 6.91
C ASP A 60 1.64 -7.84 6.44
N PRO A 61 0.75 -8.37 7.30
CA PRO A 61 -0.61 -8.72 6.91
C PRO A 61 -1.46 -7.52 6.49
N TYR A 62 -1.02 -6.30 6.82
CA TYR A 62 -1.67 -5.06 6.44
C TYR A 62 -1.07 -4.39 5.20
N SER A 63 -0.04 -4.99 4.60
CA SER A 63 0.59 -4.47 3.39
C SER A 63 -0.44 -4.36 2.25
N PRO A 64 -0.63 -3.18 1.64
CA PRO A 64 -1.59 -2.92 0.58
C PRO A 64 -1.13 -3.45 -0.79
N LEU A 65 -0.70 -4.71 -0.83
CA LEU A 65 -0.16 -5.36 -2.03
C LEU A 65 -1.07 -5.20 -3.24
N GLY A 66 -2.39 -5.28 -3.05
CA GLY A 66 -3.35 -5.13 -4.14
C GLY A 66 -3.44 -3.72 -4.70
N MET A 67 -3.07 -2.70 -3.93
CA MET A 67 -3.00 -1.31 -4.40
C MET A 67 -1.65 -1.00 -5.00
N LEU A 68 -0.55 -1.54 -4.46
CA LEU A 68 0.77 -1.45 -5.10
C LEU A 68 0.76 -2.07 -6.49
N GLU A 69 0.10 -3.22 -6.64
CA GLU A 69 -0.11 -3.86 -7.94
C GLU A 69 -0.82 -2.93 -8.94
N ARG A 70 -1.85 -2.21 -8.48
CA ARG A 70 -2.70 -1.32 -9.29
C ARG A 70 -2.14 0.09 -9.48
N THR A 71 -0.99 0.40 -8.90
CA THR A 71 -0.39 1.75 -8.98
C THR A 71 1.03 1.63 -9.51
N ILE A 72 1.99 1.35 -8.62
CA ILE A 72 3.42 1.21 -8.94
C ILE A 72 3.64 0.24 -10.12
N PHE A 73 2.96 -0.91 -10.10
CA PHE A 73 3.18 -2.01 -11.05
C PHE A 73 2.12 -2.15 -12.16
N ALA A 74 1.18 -1.19 -12.26
CA ALA A 74 0.16 -1.19 -13.31
C ALA A 74 0.50 -0.14 -14.37
N ASP A 75 0.17 -0.48 -15.63
CA ASP A 75 0.49 0.40 -16.75
C ASP A 75 -0.30 1.69 -16.61
N VAL A 76 0.33 2.83 -16.90
CA VAL A 76 -0.35 4.12 -16.82
C VAL A 76 -1.01 4.39 -18.17
N THR A 77 -2.34 4.48 -18.19
CA THR A 77 -3.15 4.66 -19.40
C THR A 77 -3.96 5.95 -19.39
N GLY A 78 -4.20 6.55 -18.22
CA GLY A 78 -5.05 7.74 -18.06
C GLY A 78 -4.37 9.09 -18.32
N MET A 79 -3.09 9.12 -18.71
CA MET A 79 -2.36 10.34 -19.04
C MET A 79 -2.18 10.50 -20.56
N ARG A 80 -1.68 11.67 -21.00
CA ARG A 80 -1.37 11.94 -22.43
C ARG A 80 -0.41 10.90 -23.05
N PHE A 81 0.29 10.13 -22.23
CA PHE A 81 1.21 9.07 -22.65
C PHE A 81 0.93 7.77 -21.91
N PHE A 82 1.01 6.67 -22.65
CA PHE A 82 1.01 5.31 -22.10
C PHE A 82 2.38 4.98 -21.52
N ILE A 83 2.43 4.52 -20.27
CA ILE A 83 3.66 4.03 -19.64
C ILE A 83 3.50 2.53 -19.39
N ASN A 84 4.16 1.73 -20.22
CA ASN A 84 4.32 0.30 -20.01
C ASN A 84 5.32 0.04 -18.87
N LYS A 85 4.83 -0.43 -17.72
CA LYS A 85 5.62 -0.76 -16.53
C LYS A 85 6.41 -2.07 -16.66
N ARG A 86 6.40 -2.72 -17.83
CA ARG A 86 7.25 -3.88 -18.17
C ARG A 86 8.47 -3.53 -19.02
N ARG A 87 8.69 -2.23 -19.26
CA ARG A 87 9.89 -1.72 -19.92
C ARG A 87 11.12 -2.02 -19.06
N PRO A 88 12.13 -2.76 -19.55
CA PRO A 88 13.30 -3.16 -18.75
C PRO A 88 14.03 -2.00 -18.07
N GLU A 89 14.06 -0.83 -18.71
CA GLU A 89 14.68 0.39 -18.19
C GLU A 89 13.96 0.97 -16.96
N LEU A 90 12.70 0.57 -16.71
CA LEU A 90 11.95 0.98 -15.53
C LEU A 90 12.16 0.02 -14.35
N GLU A 91 12.78 -1.15 -14.54
CA GLU A 91 12.88 -2.18 -13.50
C GLU A 91 13.58 -1.67 -12.23
N ALA A 92 14.69 -0.95 -12.39
CA ALA A 92 15.42 -0.35 -11.26
C ALA A 92 14.57 0.71 -10.54
N LEU A 93 13.91 1.60 -11.30
CA LEU A 93 13.05 2.63 -10.73
C LEU A 93 11.87 2.02 -9.96
N LEU A 94 11.27 0.93 -10.45
CA LEU A 94 10.18 0.24 -9.77
C LEU A 94 10.65 -0.44 -8.48
N ALA A 95 11.88 -0.97 -8.46
CA ALA A 95 12.48 -1.50 -7.25
C ALA A 95 12.72 -0.40 -6.20
N GLU A 96 13.23 0.76 -6.63
CA GLU A 96 13.42 1.95 -5.78
C GLU A 96 12.09 2.47 -5.24
N GLU A 97 11.06 2.63 -6.09
CA GLU A 97 9.71 3.04 -5.68
C GLU A 97 9.12 2.07 -4.64
N LEU A 98 9.28 0.76 -4.85
CA LEU A 98 8.81 -0.26 -3.92
C LEU A 98 9.55 -0.19 -2.58
N MET A 99 10.87 0.04 -2.60
CA MET A 99 11.68 0.17 -1.39
C MET A 99 11.33 1.44 -0.59
N ALA A 100 11.17 2.56 -1.29
CA ALA A 100 10.79 3.83 -0.67
C ALA A 100 9.40 3.72 -0.02
N TRP A 101 8.46 3.08 -0.71
CA TRP A 101 7.15 2.78 -0.15
C TRP A 101 7.25 1.83 1.06
N ALA A 102 8.02 0.75 0.98
CA ALA A 102 8.18 -0.22 2.06
C ALA A 102 8.74 0.42 3.33
N THR A 103 9.74 1.28 3.15
CA THR A 103 10.35 2.07 4.23
C THR A 103 9.33 3.02 4.87
N ALA A 104 8.58 3.75 4.06
CA ALA A 104 7.52 4.64 4.55
C ALA A 104 6.43 3.87 5.30
N PHE A 105 5.95 2.76 4.73
CA PHE A 105 4.93 1.91 5.33
C PHE A 105 5.37 1.38 6.70
N LEU A 106 6.57 0.82 6.82
CA LEU A 106 7.07 0.29 8.10
C LEU A 106 7.31 1.38 9.13
N ARG A 107 7.75 2.56 8.70
CA ARG A 107 7.88 3.73 9.58
C ARG A 107 6.52 4.15 10.13
N ILE A 108 5.50 4.31 9.27
CA ILE A 108 4.13 4.62 9.70
C ILE A 108 3.58 3.53 10.61
N ARG A 109 3.79 2.25 10.26
CA ARG A 109 3.37 1.09 11.05
C ARG A 109 3.97 1.11 12.45
N HIS A 110 5.24 1.49 12.56
CA HIS A 110 5.95 1.66 13.83
C HIS A 110 5.42 2.87 14.61
N ASP A 111 5.30 4.04 13.96
CA ASP A 111 4.83 5.27 14.60
C ASP A 111 3.43 5.12 15.19
N ILE A 112 2.52 4.44 14.48
CA ILE A 112 1.17 4.14 14.98
C ILE A 112 1.24 3.34 16.29
N LYS A 113 2.16 2.39 16.40
CA LYS A 113 2.34 1.58 17.61
C LYS A 113 3.00 2.36 18.75
N THR A 114 3.89 3.30 18.42
CA THR A 114 4.70 4.03 19.38
C THR A 114 3.99 5.27 19.95
N PHE A 115 3.29 6.02 19.10
CA PHE A 115 2.75 7.34 19.45
C PHE A 115 1.23 7.38 19.60
N PHE A 116 0.53 6.34 19.14
CA PHE A 116 -0.93 6.28 19.16
C PHE A 116 -1.40 4.96 19.76
N ASP A 117 -2.66 4.91 20.15
CA ASP A 117 -3.32 3.65 20.49
C ASP A 117 -3.86 3.00 19.19
N PRO A 118 -3.32 1.84 18.78
CA PRO A 118 -3.75 1.17 17.55
C PRO A 118 -5.22 0.79 17.52
N ALA A 119 -5.90 0.71 18.67
CA ALA A 119 -7.31 0.37 18.77
C ALA A 119 -8.24 1.57 18.51
N THR A 120 -7.75 2.81 18.68
CA THR A 120 -8.59 4.02 18.62
C THR A 120 -8.23 4.96 17.48
N VAL A 121 -7.02 4.82 16.91
CA VAL A 121 -6.56 5.68 15.81
C VAL A 121 -7.18 5.34 14.45
N THR A 122 -7.70 4.12 14.32
CA THR A 122 -8.25 3.55 13.07
C THR A 122 -9.54 2.78 13.33
N CYS A 123 -10.34 2.58 12.29
CA CYS A 123 -11.57 1.80 12.36
C CYS A 123 -11.35 0.28 12.42
N ILE A 124 -10.10 -0.19 12.21
CA ILE A 124 -9.70 -1.59 12.27
C ILE A 124 -8.41 -1.67 13.09
N PRO A 125 -8.40 -2.32 14.27
CA PRO A 125 -7.20 -2.41 15.09
C PRO A 125 -6.03 -3.03 14.33
N VAL A 126 -4.85 -2.40 14.44
CA VAL A 126 -3.63 -2.82 13.75
C VAL A 126 -2.73 -3.66 14.68
N ASP A 127 -3.28 -4.74 15.20
CA ASP A 127 -2.62 -5.63 16.18
C ASP A 127 -2.08 -6.93 15.58
N GLY A 128 -2.23 -7.13 14.26
CA GLY A 128 -1.82 -8.35 13.57
C GLY A 128 -2.86 -9.46 13.61
N THR A 129 -4.06 -9.19 14.14
CA THR A 129 -5.16 -10.13 14.20
C THR A 129 -6.33 -9.69 13.32
N ARG A 130 -7.19 -10.66 12.97
CA ARG A 130 -8.37 -10.42 12.16
C ARG A 130 -9.52 -9.92 13.03
N HIS A 131 -10.20 -8.89 12.55
CA HIS A 131 -11.33 -8.26 13.21
C HIS A 131 -12.55 -8.26 12.29
N ARG A 132 -13.75 -8.18 12.87
CA ARG A 132 -14.94 -7.97 12.05
C ARG A 132 -14.85 -6.58 11.41
N LEU A 133 -14.97 -6.52 10.09
CA LEU A 133 -15.02 -5.25 9.37
C LEU A 133 -16.33 -4.51 9.71
N PRO A 134 -16.30 -3.16 9.81
CA PRO A 134 -17.52 -2.39 10.06
C PRO A 134 -18.50 -2.55 8.89
N CYS A 135 -19.75 -2.90 9.19
CA CYS A 135 -20.79 -3.16 8.18
C CYS A 135 -21.80 -2.02 7.99
N ASP A 136 -21.91 -1.10 8.97
CA ASP A 136 -22.94 -0.05 8.99
C ASP A 136 -22.35 1.33 8.65
N GLN A 137 -21.53 1.38 7.61
CA GLN A 137 -20.86 2.60 7.15
C GLN A 137 -21.01 2.77 5.65
N TRP A 138 -20.99 4.01 5.17
CA TRP A 138 -21.06 4.27 3.72
C TRP A 138 -19.78 3.87 2.98
N CYS A 139 -18.64 3.86 3.68
CA CYS A 139 -17.34 3.55 3.09
C CYS A 139 -17.22 2.03 2.83
N LEU A 140 -17.02 1.66 1.57
CA LEU A 140 -16.87 0.26 1.14
C LEU A 140 -15.45 -0.27 1.30
N LEU A 141 -14.55 0.50 1.93
CA LEU A 141 -13.13 0.16 2.08
C LEU A 141 -12.46 -0.15 0.72
N CYS A 142 -12.74 0.66 -0.30
CA CYS A 142 -12.18 0.46 -1.63
C CYS A 142 -10.78 1.06 -1.81
N GLY A 143 -10.35 1.96 -0.93
CA GLY A 143 -9.02 2.58 -0.93
C GLY A 143 -8.79 3.68 -1.98
N VAL A 144 -9.77 3.98 -2.84
CA VAL A 144 -9.60 4.97 -3.94
C VAL A 144 -9.31 6.38 -3.46
N CYS A 145 -9.77 6.75 -2.26
CA CYS A 145 -9.46 8.05 -1.64
C CYS A 145 -7.98 8.19 -1.25
N CYS A 146 -7.23 7.09 -1.23
CA CYS A 146 -5.81 7.07 -0.90
C CYS A 146 -4.90 6.95 -2.12
N GLN A 147 -5.46 6.88 -3.35
CA GLN A 147 -4.72 7.01 -4.60
C GLN A 147 -4.55 8.50 -4.95
N ILE A 148 -3.81 9.20 -4.10
CA ILE A 148 -3.62 10.65 -4.15
C ILE A 148 -2.14 10.99 -4.02
N GLY A 149 -1.72 12.02 -4.75
CA GLY A 149 -0.36 12.55 -4.72
C GLY A 149 -0.02 13.39 -3.49
N GLY A 150 -0.92 13.46 -2.49
CA GLY A 150 -0.79 14.32 -1.32
C GLY A 150 -2.05 15.15 -1.05
N ILE A 151 -2.16 15.67 0.17
CA ILE A 151 -3.21 16.59 0.65
C ILE A 151 -2.64 17.57 1.69
N PRO A 152 -3.30 18.70 1.95
CA PRO A 152 -2.97 19.56 3.09
C PRO A 152 -2.92 18.74 4.40
N PRO A 153 -1.75 18.67 5.08
CA PRO A 153 -1.50 17.74 6.18
C PRO A 153 -2.03 18.28 7.53
N GLU A 154 -3.13 19.02 7.53
CA GLU A 154 -3.65 19.69 8.72
C GLU A 154 -4.31 18.67 9.67
N PRO A 155 -3.77 18.47 10.89
CA PRO A 155 -4.35 17.54 11.85
C PRO A 155 -5.65 18.09 12.47
N PRO A 156 -6.49 17.22 13.04
CA PRO A 156 -7.56 17.62 13.94
C PRO A 156 -7.05 18.43 15.16
N PRO A 157 -7.86 19.32 15.78
CA PRO A 157 -7.41 20.23 16.84
C PRO A 157 -6.73 19.62 18.08
N SER A 158 -6.96 18.33 18.36
CA SER A 158 -6.39 17.61 19.51
C SER A 158 -5.30 16.60 19.14
N VAL A 159 -4.88 16.58 17.87
CA VAL A 159 -3.95 15.60 17.34
C VAL A 159 -2.69 16.32 16.91
N ARG A 160 -1.53 15.78 17.31
CA ARG A 160 -0.24 16.18 16.78
C ARG A 160 0.39 14.99 16.08
N TYR A 161 0.72 15.16 14.80
CA TYR A 161 1.45 14.14 14.06
C TYR A 161 2.96 14.24 14.35
N PRO A 162 3.72 13.14 14.24
CA PRO A 162 5.16 13.21 14.08
C PRO A 162 5.54 14.13 12.92
N ASP A 163 6.62 14.91 13.05
CA ASP A 163 6.98 15.96 12.08
C ASP A 163 7.16 15.43 10.65
N HIS A 164 7.67 14.20 10.48
CA HIS A 164 7.84 13.60 9.16
C HIS A 164 6.53 13.15 8.50
N TRP A 165 5.43 12.99 9.25
CA TRP A 165 4.13 12.66 8.66
C TRP A 165 3.61 13.80 7.78
N TYR A 166 3.95 15.05 8.09
CA TYR A 166 3.50 16.19 7.31
C TYR A 166 3.98 16.08 5.84
N ALA A 167 5.24 15.70 5.61
CA ALA A 167 5.76 15.47 4.27
C ALA A 167 5.11 14.27 3.56
N PHE A 168 4.86 13.16 4.27
CA PHE A 168 4.14 12.01 3.69
C PHE A 168 2.70 12.36 3.31
N LEU A 169 1.99 13.09 4.17
CA LEU A 169 0.61 13.50 3.92
C LEU A 169 0.53 14.52 2.80
N ALA A 170 1.47 15.47 2.74
CA ALA A 170 1.58 16.45 1.67
C ALA A 170 2.03 15.84 0.33
N GLY A 171 2.57 14.61 0.34
CA GLY A 171 3.10 13.95 -0.85
C GLY A 171 4.48 14.41 -1.28
N GLU A 172 5.22 15.03 -0.37
CA GLU A 172 6.54 15.62 -0.59
C GLU A 172 7.67 14.66 -0.18
N ALA A 173 7.35 13.56 0.52
CA ALA A 173 8.34 12.64 1.07
C ALA A 173 8.82 11.56 0.09
N LEU A 174 8.06 11.28 -0.98
CA LEU A 174 8.37 10.25 -1.98
C LEU A 174 8.26 10.86 -3.39
N ASP A 175 9.28 10.68 -4.22
CA ASP A 175 9.36 11.31 -5.57
C ASP A 175 8.16 11.02 -6.47
N ASN A 176 7.57 9.82 -6.34
CA ASN A 176 6.38 9.41 -7.08
C ASN A 176 5.34 8.79 -6.13
N GLN A 177 4.82 9.60 -5.19
CA GLN A 177 3.79 9.15 -4.25
C GLN A 177 2.44 8.90 -4.95
N GLN A 178 2.26 7.73 -5.55
CA GLN A 178 0.97 7.33 -6.14
C GLN A 178 -0.05 6.81 -5.11
N LEU A 179 0.46 6.43 -3.93
CA LEU A 179 -0.32 5.82 -2.86
C LEU A 179 0.01 6.49 -1.53
N CYS A 180 -1.03 6.83 -0.77
CA CYS A 180 -0.88 7.29 0.61
C CYS A 180 -0.21 6.18 1.46
N PRO A 181 0.91 6.47 2.16
CA PRO A 181 1.59 5.48 3.02
C PRO A 181 0.75 4.96 4.19
N PHE A 182 -0.34 5.67 4.53
CA PHE A 182 -1.29 5.28 5.57
C PHE A 182 -2.38 4.31 5.07
N LEU A 183 -2.36 3.92 3.80
CA LEU A 183 -3.31 2.96 3.24
C LEU A 183 -2.90 1.53 3.58
N PHE A 184 -3.74 0.83 4.34
CA PHE A 184 -3.51 -0.54 4.76
C PHE A 184 -4.56 -1.44 4.08
N GLN A 185 -4.22 -2.72 3.89
CA GLN A 185 -5.14 -3.73 3.35
C GLN A 185 -5.49 -4.76 4.42
N TYR A 186 -6.70 -5.29 4.38
CA TYR A 186 -7.16 -6.24 5.38
C TYR A 186 -6.88 -7.69 4.95
N PHE A 187 -5.83 -8.33 5.49
CA PHE A 187 -5.57 -9.79 5.43
C PHE A 187 -5.83 -10.48 4.07
N GLY A 188 -5.34 -9.89 2.98
CA GLY A 188 -5.48 -10.45 1.63
C GLY A 188 -6.90 -10.35 1.04
N GLU A 189 -7.81 -9.63 1.70
CA GLU A 189 -9.09 -9.22 1.13
C GLU A 189 -8.94 -7.93 0.31
N PRO A 190 -9.78 -7.70 -0.71
CA PRO A 190 -9.84 -6.43 -1.44
C PRO A 190 -10.58 -5.38 -0.61
N ARG A 191 -10.06 -5.12 0.60
CA ARG A 191 -10.58 -4.19 1.60
C ARG A 191 -9.41 -3.35 2.10
N PHE A 192 -9.49 -2.05 1.86
CA PHE A 192 -8.43 -1.09 2.12
C PHE A 192 -8.95 0.00 3.05
N PHE A 193 -8.15 0.35 4.05
CA PHE A 193 -8.53 1.28 5.10
C PHE A 193 -7.38 2.22 5.44
N CYS A 194 -7.72 3.40 5.95
CA CYS A 194 -6.74 4.35 6.44
C CYS A 194 -6.32 3.94 7.86
N ALA A 195 -5.05 3.66 8.07
CA ALA A 195 -4.50 3.24 9.36
C ALA A 195 -4.55 4.33 10.44
N VAL A 196 -4.96 5.54 10.06
CA VAL A 196 -5.16 6.69 10.95
C VAL A 196 -6.57 7.28 10.79
N HIS A 197 -7.55 6.47 10.40
CA HIS A 197 -8.90 6.92 10.02
C HIS A 197 -9.53 7.94 10.99
N HIS A 198 -9.42 7.71 12.30
CA HIS A 198 -10.04 8.57 13.32
C HIS A 198 -9.28 9.87 13.53
N ILE A 199 -7.99 9.91 13.21
CA ILE A 199 -7.16 11.10 13.34
C ILE A 199 -6.71 11.66 11.99
N LYS A 200 -7.27 11.20 10.87
CA LYS A 200 -6.84 11.61 9.51
C LYS A 200 -6.96 13.13 9.32
N PRO A 201 -6.16 13.72 8.39
CA PRO A 201 -6.15 15.15 8.20
C PRO A 201 -7.52 15.72 7.83
N LEU A 202 -7.73 17.01 8.11
CA LEU A 202 -9.01 17.68 7.88
C LEU A 202 -9.46 17.59 6.42
N ALA A 203 -8.55 17.75 5.46
CA ALA A 203 -8.85 17.55 4.04
C ALA A 203 -9.38 16.13 3.73
N CYS A 204 -8.75 15.09 4.29
CA CYS A 204 -9.25 13.72 4.16
C CYS A 204 -10.60 13.49 4.87
N ARG A 205 -10.96 14.29 5.89
CA ARG A 205 -12.27 14.20 6.57
C ARG A 205 -13.40 14.79 5.75
N GLN A 206 -13.11 15.80 4.94
CA GLN A 206 -14.07 16.42 4.04
C GLN A 206 -14.48 15.48 2.90
N PHE A 207 -13.61 14.54 2.51
CA PHE A 207 -13.90 13.53 1.49
C PHE A 207 -15.07 12.61 1.91
N ASP A 208 -16.15 12.64 1.15
CA ASP A 208 -17.41 12.00 1.50
C ASP A 208 -17.86 10.89 0.52
N ARG A 209 -19.11 10.44 0.68
CA ARG A 209 -19.72 9.39 -0.16
C ARG A 209 -19.86 9.81 -1.62
N LYS A 210 -20.19 11.08 -1.88
CA LYS A 210 -20.35 11.62 -3.23
C LYS A 210 -19.00 11.65 -3.92
N ASP A 211 -17.97 12.16 -3.24
CA ASP A 211 -16.60 12.19 -3.76
C ASP A 211 -16.09 10.78 -4.08
N CYS A 212 -16.32 9.83 -3.17
CA CYS A 212 -15.95 8.44 -3.38
C CYS A 212 -16.60 7.84 -4.64
N ARG A 213 -17.90 8.08 -4.84
CA ARG A 213 -18.63 7.56 -6.01
C ARG A 213 -18.14 8.18 -7.31
N GLN A 214 -17.92 9.50 -7.31
CA GLN A 214 -17.37 10.20 -8.45
C GLN A 214 -15.99 9.62 -8.80
N ARG A 215 -15.11 9.47 -7.81
CA ARG A 215 -13.77 8.92 -8.01
C ARG A 215 -13.78 7.48 -8.54
N GLN A 216 -14.74 6.66 -8.10
CA GLN A 216 -14.93 5.31 -8.63
C GLN A 216 -15.41 5.31 -10.08
N ALA A 217 -16.20 6.30 -10.49
CA ALA A 217 -16.75 6.41 -11.83
C ALA A 217 -15.74 6.97 -12.86
N GLU A 218 -14.84 7.86 -12.42
CA GLU A 218 -13.80 8.46 -13.28
C GLU A 218 -12.77 7.44 -13.83
N GLY A 219 -12.74 6.22 -13.28
CA GLY A 219 -11.74 5.21 -13.62
C GLY A 219 -10.37 5.52 -13.01
N GLY A 220 -9.53 4.49 -12.87
CA GLY A 220 -8.16 4.66 -12.39
C GLY A 220 -7.24 5.18 -13.51
N LEU A 221 -6.13 5.82 -13.14
CA LEU A 221 -5.03 6.14 -14.07
C LEU A 221 -4.32 4.89 -14.62
N HIS A 222 -4.60 3.73 -14.00
CA HIS A 222 -3.86 2.50 -14.16
C HIS A 222 -4.76 1.35 -14.64
N THR A 223 -4.21 0.49 -15.49
CA THR A 223 -4.84 -0.75 -15.99
C THR A 223 -3.91 -1.95 -15.84
#